data_AF-A0A085WM10-F1
#
_entry.id   AF-A0A085WM10-F1
#
_cell.length_a   1.000
_cell.length_b   1.000
_cell.length_c   1.000
_cell.angle_alpha   90.00
_cell.angle_beta   90.00
_cell.angle_gamma   90.00
#
_symmetry.space_group_name_H-M   'P 1'
#
loop_
_entity.id
_entity.type
_entity.pdbx_description
1 polymer ?
#
loop_
_entity_poly.entity_id
_entity_poly.type
_entity_poly.pdbx_seq_one_letter_code
_entity_poly.pdbx_strand_id
1 'polypeptide(L)'
;MTALWILEAYVVLGVASAVLVLVRRAGGPFAVRAGQAVGALVLWPFMLPVMLSPGQALPGATTERRSERARRLDEVAGQLEEGWRQVSTESKWATEPGREHQLLDRFILRLRSQLRRIEEMEATLLTAPVSVKERLSRLHEHAVTELEHSIGLVEDLTAQLTLLRFSDLGNPASSHVDKSHIEELLLRIETLAEASQPAESPAAAPSGTVARA
;
A
#
# COMPACT_ATOMS: atom_id res chain seq x y z
N MET A 1 -52.11 -1.30 -3.41
CA MET A 1 -50.95 -0.43 -3.15
C MET A 1 -49.88 -0.51 -4.23
N THR A 2 -49.54 -1.69 -4.78
CA THR A 2 -48.49 -1.87 -5.81
C THR A 2 -48.73 -1.11 -7.13
N ALA A 3 -49.99 -0.96 -7.57
CA ALA A 3 -50.31 -0.26 -8.83
C ALA A 3 -49.95 1.25 -8.81
N LEU A 4 -49.99 1.88 -7.63
CA LEU A 4 -49.73 3.31 -7.48
C LEU A 4 -48.23 3.61 -7.62
N TRP A 5 -47.38 2.74 -7.07
CA TRP A 5 -45.92 2.78 -7.23
C TRP A 5 -45.46 2.56 -8.67
N ILE A 6 -46.13 1.67 -9.40
CA ILE A 6 -45.82 1.43 -10.81
C ILE A 6 -46.16 2.69 -11.63
N LEU A 7 -47.33 3.30 -11.39
CA LEU A 7 -47.73 4.53 -12.07
C LEU A 7 -46.73 5.67 -11.82
N GLU A 8 -46.29 5.84 -10.57
CA GLU A 8 -45.33 6.86 -10.17
C GLU A 8 -43.98 6.67 -10.88
N ALA A 9 -43.49 5.43 -10.98
CA ALA A 9 -42.27 5.10 -11.71
C ALA A 9 -42.37 5.45 -13.21
N TYR A 10 -43.51 5.16 -13.86
CA TYR A 10 -43.71 5.49 -15.28
C TYR A 10 -43.83 7.00 -15.52
N VAL A 11 -44.45 7.75 -14.60
CA VAL A 11 -44.52 9.22 -14.69
C VAL A 11 -43.13 9.84 -14.55
N VAL A 12 -42.31 9.38 -13.61
CA VAL A 12 -40.94 9.85 -13.43
C VAL A 12 -40.08 9.53 -14.67
N LEU A 13 -40.20 8.32 -15.22
CA LEU A 13 -39.49 7.92 -16.44
C LEU A 13 -39.93 8.78 -17.65
N GLY A 14 -41.22 9.05 -17.77
CA GLY A 14 -41.79 9.92 -18.81
C GLY A 14 -41.27 11.35 -18.73
N VAL A 15 -41.26 11.95 -17.53
CA VAL A 15 -40.74 13.31 -17.31
C VAL A 15 -39.23 13.37 -17.58
N ALA A 16 -38.46 12.38 -17.13
CA ALA A 16 -37.03 12.30 -17.39
C ALA A 16 -36.73 12.21 -18.90
N SER A 17 -37.49 11.41 -19.65
CA SER A 17 -37.35 11.29 -21.10
C SER A 17 -37.69 12.59 -21.84
N ALA A 18 -38.75 13.29 -21.42
CA ALA A 18 -39.17 14.56 -22.00
C ALA A 18 -38.12 15.66 -21.77
N VAL A 19 -37.53 15.72 -20.58
CA VAL A 19 -36.44 16.65 -20.25
C VAL A 19 -35.19 16.34 -21.08
N LEU A 20 -34.83 15.06 -21.24
CA LEU A 20 -33.68 14.63 -22.08
C LEU A 20 -33.84 15.02 -23.55
N VAL A 21 -35.06 14.92 -24.09
CA VAL A 21 -35.38 15.33 -25.48
C VAL A 21 -35.30 16.86 -25.62
N LEU A 22 -35.80 17.61 -24.64
CA LEU A 22 -35.74 19.08 -24.61
C LEU A 22 -34.29 19.59 -24.51
N VAL A 23 -33.48 18.93 -23.68
CA VAL A 23 -32.06 19.24 -23.46
C VAL A 23 -31.22 18.93 -24.70
N ARG A 24 -31.47 17.80 -25.39
CA ARG A 24 -30.80 17.48 -26.66
C ARG A 24 -31.07 18.52 -27.75
N ARG A 25 -32.26 19.10 -27.76
CA ARG A 25 -32.66 20.11 -28.75
C ARG A 25 -31.99 21.47 -28.53
N ALA A 26 -31.50 21.75 -27.33
CA ALA A 26 -30.89 23.03 -26.95
C ALA A 26 -29.39 23.16 -27.30
N GLY A 27 -28.72 22.08 -27.73
CA GLY A 27 -27.41 22.12 -28.41
C GLY A 27 -26.20 22.76 -27.68
N GLY A 28 -26.34 23.18 -26.42
CA GLY A 28 -25.29 23.88 -25.67
C GLY A 28 -24.49 22.98 -24.72
N PRO A 29 -23.23 23.34 -24.37
CA PRO A 29 -22.41 22.58 -23.42
C PRO A 29 -23.01 22.53 -22.01
N PHE A 30 -23.80 23.55 -21.63
CA PHE A 30 -24.59 23.55 -20.40
C PHE A 30 -25.75 22.55 -20.42
N ALA A 31 -26.37 22.33 -21.57
CA ALA A 31 -27.45 21.37 -21.74
C ALA A 31 -26.91 19.93 -21.55
N VAL A 32 -25.74 19.62 -22.08
CA VAL A 32 -25.08 18.32 -21.89
C VAL A 32 -24.79 18.06 -20.40
N ARG A 33 -24.28 19.05 -19.66
CA ARG A 33 -24.01 18.93 -18.22
C ARG A 33 -25.30 18.78 -17.40
N ALA A 34 -26.35 19.52 -17.74
CA ALA A 34 -27.64 19.40 -17.07
C ALA A 34 -28.29 18.03 -17.35
N GLY A 35 -28.20 17.52 -18.59
CA GLY A 35 -28.67 16.18 -18.95
C GLY A 35 -27.92 15.06 -18.23
N GLN A 36 -26.61 15.21 -18.03
CA GLN A 36 -25.81 14.28 -17.22
C GLN A 36 -26.19 14.33 -15.74
N ALA A 37 -26.41 15.52 -15.18
CA ALA A 37 -26.82 15.68 -13.78
C ALA A 37 -28.21 15.07 -13.52
N VAL A 38 -29.17 15.30 -14.42
CA VAL A 38 -30.52 14.71 -14.36
C VAL A 38 -30.43 13.19 -14.54
N GLY A 39 -29.62 12.71 -15.48
CA GLY A 39 -29.36 11.27 -15.65
C GLY A 39 -28.80 10.63 -14.39
N ALA A 40 -27.82 11.26 -13.75
CA ALA A 40 -27.24 10.79 -12.49
C ALA A 40 -28.26 10.79 -11.34
N LEU A 41 -29.13 11.80 -11.27
CA LEU A 41 -30.21 11.90 -10.26
C LEU A 41 -31.30 10.83 -10.44
N VAL A 42 -31.64 10.50 -11.69
CA VAL A 42 -32.65 9.47 -12.01
C VAL A 42 -32.07 8.06 -11.83
N LEU A 43 -30.77 7.86 -12.09
CA LEU A 43 -30.10 6.57 -11.89
C LEU A 43 -29.58 6.34 -10.47
N TRP A 44 -29.47 7.38 -9.65
CA TRP A 44 -29.04 7.30 -8.24
C TRP A 44 -29.73 6.18 -7.43
N PRO A 45 -31.07 6.04 -7.43
CA PRO A 45 -31.73 4.98 -6.65
C PRO A 45 -31.45 3.57 -7.18
N PHE A 46 -31.03 3.43 -8.43
CA PHE A 46 -30.57 2.16 -9.01
C PHE A 46 -29.06 1.92 -8.82
N MET A 47 -28.27 2.97 -8.61
CA MET A 47 -26.84 2.88 -8.24
C MET A 47 -26.64 2.64 -6.74
N LEU A 48 -27.58 3.09 -5.89
CA LEU A 48 -27.54 2.92 -4.43
C LEU A 48 -27.38 1.44 -3.98
N PRO A 49 -28.12 0.47 -4.53
CA PRO A 49 -27.94 -0.95 -4.17
C PRO A 49 -26.59 -1.52 -4.63
N VAL A 50 -26.02 -0.96 -5.71
CA VAL A 50 -24.69 -1.36 -6.21
C VAL A 50 -23.58 -0.78 -5.33
N MET A 51 -23.73 0.46 -4.87
CA MET A 51 -22.77 1.11 -3.97
C MET A 51 -22.87 0.65 -2.51
N LEU A 52 -24.05 0.20 -2.08
CA LEU A 52 -24.28 -0.39 -0.75
C LEU A 52 -24.05 -1.90 -0.72
N SER A 53 -23.70 -2.51 -1.85
CA SER A 53 -23.19 -3.89 -1.85
C SER A 53 -21.84 -3.89 -1.13
N PRO A 54 -21.64 -4.70 -0.07
CA PRO A 54 -20.41 -4.72 0.71
C PRO A 54 -19.19 -5.29 -0.05
N GLY A 55 -19.24 -5.38 -1.38
CA GLY A 55 -18.25 -6.05 -2.22
C GLY A 55 -17.48 -5.17 -3.20
N GLN A 56 -17.81 -3.88 -3.36
CA GLN A 56 -17.12 -2.98 -4.30
C GLN A 56 -16.59 -1.74 -3.57
N ALA A 57 -15.40 -1.87 -2.98
CA ALA A 57 -14.60 -0.72 -2.63
C ALA A 57 -14.39 0.13 -3.90
N LEU A 58 -14.68 1.44 -3.81
CA LEU A 58 -14.47 2.39 -4.88
C LEU A 58 -13.02 2.32 -5.40
N PRO A 59 -12.78 2.15 -6.72
CA PRO A 59 -11.43 2.03 -7.29
C PRO A 59 -10.58 3.31 -7.17
N GLY A 60 -11.17 4.44 -6.75
CA GLY A 60 -10.44 5.70 -6.55
C GLY A 60 -9.59 5.75 -5.28
N ALA A 61 -10.10 5.22 -4.16
CA ALA A 61 -9.43 5.36 -2.86
C ALA A 61 -8.20 4.45 -2.71
N THR A 62 -8.18 3.32 -3.41
CA THR A 62 -7.05 2.38 -3.41
C THR A 62 -5.89 2.88 -4.27
N THR A 63 -6.20 3.50 -5.41
CA THR A 63 -5.19 4.01 -6.34
C THR A 63 -4.40 5.21 -5.77
N GLU A 64 -5.07 6.12 -5.04
CA GLU A 64 -4.39 7.22 -4.36
C GLU A 64 -3.46 6.72 -3.24
N ARG A 65 -3.95 5.81 -2.38
CA ARG A 65 -3.14 5.21 -1.30
C ARG A 65 -1.95 4.41 -1.82
N ARG A 66 -2.08 3.77 -2.98
CA ARG A 66 -0.97 3.08 -3.67
C ARG A 66 0.17 4.04 -3.99
N SER A 67 -0.15 5.19 -4.58
CA SER A 67 0.85 6.21 -4.94
C SER A 67 1.54 6.82 -3.72
N GLU A 68 0.83 6.90 -2.60
CA GLU A 68 1.33 7.46 -1.35
C GLU A 68 2.37 6.56 -0.67
N ARG A 69 2.10 5.25 -0.56
CA ARG A 69 3.05 4.31 0.08
C ARG A 69 4.36 4.19 -0.69
N ALA A 70 4.29 4.09 -2.02
CA ALA A 70 5.48 4.04 -2.87
C ALA A 70 6.34 5.31 -2.69
N ARG A 71 5.69 6.47 -2.73
CA ARG A 71 6.34 7.76 -2.53
C ARG A 71 6.98 7.89 -1.15
N ARG A 72 6.27 7.47 -0.10
CA ARG A 72 6.76 7.49 1.28
C ARG A 72 7.99 6.62 1.45
N LEU A 73 7.98 5.40 0.90
CA LEU A 73 9.15 4.52 0.93
C LEU A 73 10.35 5.12 0.21
N ASP A 74 10.15 5.75 -0.95
CA ASP A 74 11.23 6.39 -1.70
C ASP A 74 11.78 7.62 -0.99
N GLU A 75 10.93 8.42 -0.34
CA GLU A 75 11.32 9.57 0.46
C GLU A 75 12.15 9.15 1.68
N VAL A 76 11.67 8.15 2.43
CA VAL A 76 12.36 7.62 3.61
C VAL A 76 13.67 6.96 3.24
N ALA A 77 13.73 6.21 2.14
CA ALA A 77 14.98 5.63 1.65
C ALA A 77 16.01 6.70 1.30
N GLY A 78 15.60 7.80 0.65
CA GLY A 78 16.49 8.92 0.34
C GLY A 78 17.00 9.65 1.59
N GLN A 79 16.13 9.85 2.59
CA GLN A 79 16.52 10.46 3.86
C GLN A 79 17.46 9.56 4.67
N LEU A 80 17.22 8.24 4.66
CA LEU A 80 18.07 7.27 5.32
C LEU A 80 19.47 7.24 4.70
N GLU A 81 19.58 7.24 3.37
CA GLU A 81 20.87 7.26 2.67
C GLU A 81 21.68 8.53 3.02
N GLU A 82 21.01 9.68 3.03
CA GLU A 82 21.65 10.96 3.38
C GLU A 82 22.05 11.01 4.86
N GLY A 83 21.17 10.57 5.77
CA GLY A 83 21.46 10.48 7.20
C GLY A 83 22.63 9.53 7.48
N TRP A 84 22.65 8.36 6.82
CA TRP A 84 23.72 7.38 6.95
C TRP A 84 25.05 7.89 6.42
N ARG A 85 25.05 8.58 5.25
CA ARG A 85 26.25 9.20 4.69
C ARG A 85 26.83 10.22 5.66
N GLN A 86 26.00 11.11 6.22
CA GLN A 86 26.46 12.13 7.17
C GLN A 86 27.04 11.49 8.44
N VAL A 87 26.29 10.58 9.06
CA VAL A 87 26.69 9.89 10.31
C VAL A 87 27.97 9.05 10.12
N SER A 88 28.14 8.38 8.97
CA SER A 88 29.35 7.60 8.68
C SER A 88 30.59 8.45 8.41
N THR A 89 30.43 9.68 7.92
CA THR A 89 31.54 10.62 7.74
C THR A 89 31.92 11.37 9.02
N GLU A 90 30.94 11.66 9.88
CA GLU A 90 31.13 12.53 11.05
C GLU A 90 31.33 11.76 12.35
N SER A 91 30.73 10.56 12.48
CA SER A 91 30.77 9.75 13.69
C SER A 91 31.49 8.41 13.44
N LYS A 92 32.44 8.07 14.32
CA LYS A 92 33.09 6.73 14.34
C LYS A 92 32.21 5.67 15.03
N TRP A 93 30.90 5.81 14.97
CA TRP A 93 29.98 4.98 15.76
C TRP A 93 29.78 3.60 15.15
N ALA A 94 29.63 3.49 13.83
CA ALA A 94 29.45 2.21 13.16
C ALA A 94 30.74 1.37 13.22
N THR A 95 30.64 0.16 13.75
CA THR A 95 31.77 -0.79 13.82
C THR A 95 32.11 -1.33 12.42
N GLU A 96 31.09 -1.55 11.60
CA GLU A 96 31.19 -2.01 10.21
C GLU A 96 30.21 -1.25 9.29
N PRO A 97 30.46 0.04 8.98
CA PRO A 97 29.51 0.89 8.25
C PRO A 97 29.12 0.34 6.88
N GLY A 98 30.01 -0.43 6.24
CA GLY A 98 29.73 -1.10 4.97
C GLY A 98 28.74 -2.26 5.08
N ARG A 99 28.75 -3.01 6.19
CA ARG A 99 27.82 -4.13 6.42
C ARG A 99 26.42 -3.60 6.72
N GLU A 100 26.32 -2.62 7.61
CA GLU A 100 25.05 -2.00 8.02
C GLU A 100 24.37 -1.32 6.82
N HIS A 101 25.13 -0.60 5.99
CA HIS A 101 24.60 -0.01 4.76
C HIS A 101 24.07 -1.07 3.78
N GLN A 102 24.81 -2.17 3.57
CA GLN A 102 24.34 -3.28 2.72
C GLN A 102 23.08 -3.95 3.26
N LEU A 103 22.94 -4.05 4.58
CA LEU A 103 21.75 -4.60 5.23
C LEU A 103 20.54 -3.71 4.96
N LEU A 104 20.68 -2.40 5.14
CA LEU A 104 19.61 -1.43 4.87
C LEU A 104 19.21 -1.41 3.39
N ASP A 105 20.18 -1.41 2.48
CA ASP A 105 19.91 -1.48 1.04
C ASP A 105 19.10 -2.73 0.66
N ARG A 106 19.51 -3.90 1.16
CA ARG A 106 18.78 -5.15 0.94
C ARG A 106 17.38 -5.09 1.52
N PHE A 107 17.23 -4.51 2.71
CA PHE A 107 15.93 -4.35 3.35
C PHE A 107 15.01 -3.43 2.53
N ILE A 108 15.49 -2.28 2.07
CA ILE A 108 14.71 -1.35 1.22
C ILE A 108 14.32 -2.00 -0.10
N LEU A 109 15.26 -2.68 -0.78
CA LEU A 109 14.96 -3.43 -2.00
C LEU A 109 13.86 -4.48 -1.76
N ARG A 110 13.90 -5.14 -0.60
CA ARG A 110 12.88 -6.09 -0.20
C ARG A 110 11.54 -5.41 0.06
N LEU A 111 11.48 -4.28 0.76
CA LEU A 111 10.23 -3.53 0.97
C LEU A 111 9.60 -3.12 -0.37
N ARG A 112 10.42 -2.67 -1.33
CA ARG A 112 9.96 -2.39 -2.70
C ARG A 112 9.39 -3.63 -3.38
N SER A 113 9.99 -4.80 -3.18
CA SER A 113 9.47 -6.06 -3.72
C SER A 113 8.16 -6.50 -3.06
N GLN A 114 8.03 -6.31 -1.73
CA GLN A 114 6.81 -6.60 -0.98
C GLN A 114 5.66 -5.69 -1.42
N LEU A 115 5.95 -4.39 -1.60
CA LEU A 115 4.99 -3.44 -2.15
C LEU A 115 4.46 -3.90 -3.52
N ARG A 116 5.34 -4.29 -4.46
CA ARG A 116 4.92 -4.83 -5.76
C ARG A 116 4.03 -6.07 -5.64
N ARG A 117 4.37 -7.01 -4.74
CA ARG A 117 3.55 -8.21 -4.49
C ARG A 117 2.17 -7.86 -3.94
N ILE A 118 2.08 -6.89 -3.04
CA ILE A 118 0.81 -6.40 -2.51
C ILE A 118 -0.02 -5.76 -3.63
N GLU A 119 0.61 -5.01 -4.54
CA GLU A 119 -0.07 -4.44 -5.71
C GLU A 119 -0.61 -5.52 -6.67
N GLU A 120 0.17 -6.58 -6.91
CA GLU A 120 -0.28 -7.74 -7.71
C GLU A 120 -1.44 -8.46 -7.02
N MET A 121 -1.39 -8.59 -5.69
CA MET A 121 -2.44 -9.19 -4.88
C MET A 121 -3.73 -8.35 -4.89
N GLU A 122 -3.61 -7.02 -4.85
CA GLU A 122 -4.73 -6.10 -4.97
C GLU A 122 -5.38 -6.18 -6.36
N ALA A 123 -4.58 -6.28 -7.43
CA ALA A 123 -5.09 -6.50 -8.78
C ALA A 123 -5.84 -7.84 -8.90
N THR A 124 -5.33 -8.90 -8.27
CA THR A 124 -6.00 -10.22 -8.27
C THR A 124 -7.27 -10.23 -7.42
N LEU A 125 -7.36 -9.43 -6.34
CA LEU A 125 -8.59 -9.26 -5.55
C LEU A 125 -9.78 -8.74 -6.36
N LEU A 126 -9.51 -7.86 -7.34
CA LEU A 126 -10.55 -7.26 -8.18
C LEU A 126 -11.23 -8.30 -9.09
N THR A 127 -10.48 -9.32 -9.53
CA THR A 127 -10.97 -10.36 -10.45
C THR A 127 -11.21 -11.70 -9.75
N ALA A 128 -10.94 -11.81 -8.45
CA ALA A 128 -11.01 -13.07 -7.71
C ALA A 128 -12.45 -13.58 -7.55
N PRO A 129 -12.66 -14.91 -7.61
CA PRO A 129 -13.94 -15.51 -7.28
C PRO A 129 -14.28 -15.31 -5.79
N VAL A 130 -15.58 -15.16 -5.48
CA VAL A 130 -16.09 -14.86 -4.12
C VAL A 130 -15.58 -15.86 -3.07
N SER A 131 -15.41 -17.13 -3.45
CA SER A 131 -14.93 -18.20 -2.57
C SER A 131 -13.50 -18.00 -2.06
N VAL A 132 -12.66 -17.28 -2.80
CA VAL A 132 -11.25 -17.02 -2.44
C VAL A 132 -11.05 -15.58 -1.96
N LYS A 133 -11.97 -14.67 -2.33
CA LYS A 133 -11.88 -13.23 -2.06
C LYS A 133 -11.68 -12.92 -0.58
N GLU A 134 -12.40 -13.57 0.33
CA GLU A 134 -12.29 -13.31 1.77
C GLU A 134 -10.94 -13.76 2.36
N ARG A 135 -10.42 -14.91 1.92
CA ARG A 135 -9.10 -15.37 2.37
C ARG A 135 -7.98 -14.47 1.82
N LEU A 136 -8.12 -14.08 0.56
CA LEU A 136 -7.14 -13.24 -0.13
C LEU A 136 -7.16 -11.80 0.41
N SER A 137 -8.33 -11.29 0.83
CA SER A 137 -8.43 -9.96 1.45
C SER A 137 -7.77 -9.93 2.84
N ARG A 138 -7.97 -10.98 3.65
CA ARG A 138 -7.27 -11.09 4.95
C ARG A 138 -5.75 -11.18 4.80
N LEU A 139 -5.28 -11.93 3.79
CA LEU A 139 -3.86 -12.03 3.49
C LEU A 139 -3.30 -10.68 3.01
N HIS A 140 -4.06 -9.97 2.18
CA HIS A 140 -3.72 -8.62 1.74
C HIS A 140 -3.64 -7.63 2.90
N GLU A 141 -4.64 -7.59 3.78
CA GLU A 141 -4.63 -6.74 4.98
C GLU A 141 -3.41 -7.02 5.86
N HIS A 142 -3.11 -8.29 6.11
CA HIS A 142 -1.94 -8.67 6.90
C HIS A 142 -0.62 -8.21 6.26
N ALA A 143 -0.47 -8.42 4.95
CA ALA A 143 0.72 -8.00 4.21
C ALA A 143 0.88 -6.47 4.20
N VAL A 144 -0.22 -5.71 4.09
CA VAL A 144 -0.21 -4.25 4.17
C VAL A 144 0.25 -3.78 5.55
N THR A 145 -0.29 -4.35 6.63
CA THR A 145 0.12 -4.00 8.00
C THR A 145 1.59 -4.33 8.25
N GLU A 146 2.07 -5.47 7.76
CA GLU A 146 3.49 -5.85 7.87
C GLU A 146 4.41 -4.88 7.11
N LEU A 147 4.01 -4.46 5.91
CA LEU A 147 4.75 -3.46 5.13
C LEU A 147 4.77 -2.10 5.83
N GLU A 148 3.64 -1.63 6.34
CA GLU A 148 3.54 -0.35 7.06
C GLU A 148 4.39 -0.36 8.34
N HIS A 149 4.36 -1.46 9.10
CA HIS A 149 5.23 -1.65 10.26
C HIS A 149 6.71 -1.58 9.86
N SER A 150 7.07 -2.25 8.76
CA SER A 150 8.46 -2.27 8.28
C SER A 150 8.93 -0.90 7.77
N ILE A 151 8.06 -0.13 7.11
CA ILE A 151 8.34 1.27 6.73
C ILE A 151 8.57 2.11 7.99
N GLY A 152 7.72 1.95 9.01
CA GLY A 152 7.86 2.66 10.28
C GLY A 152 9.19 2.41 10.98
N LEU A 153 9.77 1.20 10.86
CA LEU A 153 11.11 0.92 11.40
C LEU A 153 12.21 1.71 10.68
N VAL A 154 12.11 1.87 9.35
CA VAL A 154 13.08 2.65 8.58
C VAL A 154 12.95 4.14 8.89
N GLU A 155 11.73 4.63 9.09
CA GLU A 155 11.47 6.01 9.51
C GLU A 155 12.04 6.30 10.89
N ASP A 156 11.81 5.40 11.85
CA ASP A 156 12.35 5.54 13.20
C ASP A 156 13.88 5.56 13.16
N LEU A 157 14.48 4.64 12.40
CA LEU A 157 15.94 4.63 12.18
C LEU A 157 16.44 5.97 11.60
N THR A 158 15.73 6.51 10.60
CA THR A 158 16.08 7.80 9.98
C THR A 158 15.96 8.96 10.98
N ALA A 159 14.92 8.95 11.82
CA ALA A 159 14.72 9.94 12.88
C ALA A 159 15.85 9.87 13.91
N GLN A 160 16.24 8.67 14.33
CA GLN A 160 17.31 8.45 15.31
C GLN A 160 18.69 8.85 14.75
N LEU A 161 18.98 8.56 13.48
CA LEU A 161 20.20 9.04 12.82
C LEU A 161 20.23 10.57 12.75
N THR A 162 19.06 11.18 12.50
CA THR A 162 18.93 12.64 12.50
C THR A 162 19.15 13.23 13.89
N LEU A 163 18.63 12.60 14.94
CA LEU A 163 18.85 13.00 16.33
C LEU A 163 20.32 12.83 16.75
N LEU A 164 20.94 11.72 16.38
CA LEU A 164 22.34 11.42 16.66
C LEU A 164 23.27 12.50 16.12
N ARG A 165 22.98 13.00 14.91
CA ARG A 165 23.71 14.13 14.30
C ARG A 165 23.70 15.37 15.18
N PHE A 166 22.59 15.64 15.88
CA PHE A 166 22.47 16.82 16.75
C PHE A 166 22.96 16.55 18.18
N SER A 167 22.91 15.32 18.67
CA SER A 167 23.28 15.00 20.06
C SER A 167 24.80 14.94 20.29
N ASP A 168 25.59 14.60 19.27
CA ASP A 168 27.05 14.67 19.32
C ASP A 168 27.61 16.10 19.54
N LEU A 169 26.77 17.14 19.39
CA LEU A 169 27.16 18.55 19.59
C LEU A 169 26.99 19.05 21.03
N GLY A 170 26.27 18.33 21.90
CA GLY A 170 25.78 18.90 23.18
C GLY A 170 26.02 18.08 24.44
N ASN A 171 25.94 16.74 24.39
CA ASN A 171 26.08 15.90 25.58
C ASN A 171 26.47 14.43 25.25
N PRO A 172 27.63 13.92 25.70
CA PRO A 172 28.08 12.57 25.38
C PRO A 172 27.23 11.45 26.00
N ALA A 173 26.50 11.72 27.09
CA ALA A 173 25.65 10.71 27.74
C ALA A 173 24.36 10.40 26.96
N SER A 174 23.77 11.39 26.29
CA SER A 174 22.61 11.18 25.41
C SER A 174 22.98 10.44 24.13
N SER A 175 24.17 10.73 23.58
CA SER A 175 24.72 10.04 22.40
C SER A 175 24.80 8.52 22.61
N HIS A 176 25.07 8.02 23.82
CA HIS A 176 25.08 6.57 24.10
C HIS A 176 23.69 5.92 24.05
N VAL A 177 22.65 6.60 24.51
CA VAL A 177 21.28 6.06 24.49
C VAL A 177 20.77 5.98 23.06
N ASP A 178 20.98 7.06 22.28
CA ASP A 178 20.57 7.12 20.87
C ASP A 178 21.27 6.02 20.05
N LYS A 179 22.58 5.80 20.27
CA LYS A 179 23.35 4.73 19.62
C LYS A 179 22.81 3.34 19.93
N SER A 180 22.51 3.06 21.19
CA SER A 180 21.97 1.75 21.60
C SER A 180 20.61 1.45 20.96
N HIS A 181 19.80 2.49 20.76
CA HIS A 181 18.50 2.35 20.12
C HIS A 181 18.63 2.14 18.61
N ILE A 182 19.59 2.80 17.96
CA ILE A 182 19.89 2.54 16.56
C ILE A 182 20.38 1.10 16.35
N GLU A 183 21.25 0.59 17.23
CA GLU A 183 21.71 -0.81 17.18
C GLU A 183 20.54 -1.79 17.35
N GLU A 184 19.61 -1.51 18.28
CA GLU A 184 18.38 -2.30 18.46
C GLU A 184 17.52 -2.30 17.18
N LEU A 185 17.34 -1.14 16.55
CA LEU A 185 16.59 -1.03 15.29
C LEU A 185 17.25 -1.80 14.16
N LEU A 186 18.58 -1.72 14.02
CA LEU A 186 19.33 -2.48 13.01
C LEU A 186 19.20 -3.98 13.24
N LEU A 187 19.30 -4.45 14.49
CA LEU A 187 19.12 -5.85 14.83
C LEU A 187 17.69 -6.32 14.55
N ARG A 188 16.69 -5.49 14.84
CA ARG A 188 15.30 -5.80 14.50
C ARG A 188 15.08 -5.89 12.99
N ILE A 189 15.70 -5.00 12.22
CA ILE A 189 15.67 -5.06 10.75
C ILE A 189 16.38 -6.32 10.25
N GLU A 190 17.51 -6.71 10.83
CA GLU A 190 18.23 -7.96 10.50
C GLU A 190 17.34 -9.18 10.73
N THR A 191 16.72 -9.30 11.91
CA THR A 191 15.83 -10.44 12.21
C THR A 191 14.62 -10.51 11.28
N LEU A 192 14.03 -9.37 10.92
CA LEU A 192 12.94 -9.32 9.93
C LEU A 192 13.44 -9.68 8.54
N ALA A 193 14.63 -9.21 8.16
CA ALA A 193 15.27 -9.53 6.89
C ALA A 193 15.50 -11.04 6.73
N GLU A 194 15.92 -11.71 7.80
CA GLU A 194 16.14 -13.16 7.88
C GLU A 194 14.82 -13.96 7.91
N ALA A 195 13.86 -13.56 8.77
CA ALA A 195 12.63 -14.32 9.01
C ALA A 195 11.72 -14.49 7.78
N SER A 196 11.88 -13.63 6.76
CA SER A 196 11.09 -13.72 5.54
C SER A 196 11.89 -14.07 4.30
N GLN A 197 13.12 -14.56 4.48
CA GLN A 197 13.74 -15.39 3.45
C GLN A 197 12.91 -16.67 3.35
N PRO A 198 12.36 -17.01 2.17
CA PRO A 198 11.80 -18.34 2.00
C PRO A 198 12.94 -19.31 2.26
N ALA A 199 12.78 -20.18 3.26
CA ALA A 199 13.74 -21.24 3.54
C ALA A 199 14.12 -21.87 2.21
N GLU A 200 15.38 -21.73 1.81
CA GLU A 200 15.92 -22.51 0.71
C GLU A 200 15.64 -23.96 1.08
N SER A 201 14.67 -24.55 0.39
CA SER A 201 14.36 -25.96 0.50
C SER A 201 15.68 -26.68 0.22
N PRO A 202 16.24 -27.45 1.17
CA PRO A 202 17.49 -28.13 0.95
C PRO A 202 17.28 -29.05 -0.26
N ALA A 203 17.95 -28.69 -1.34
CA ALA A 203 17.86 -29.36 -2.63
C ALA A 203 18.07 -30.86 -2.43
N ALA A 204 17.09 -31.62 -2.91
CA ALA A 204 17.19 -32.99 -3.41
C ALA A 204 18.33 -33.84 -2.81
N ALA A 205 17.98 -34.64 -1.80
CA ALA A 205 18.73 -35.86 -1.54
C ALA A 205 18.82 -36.68 -2.84
N PRO A 206 20.02 -37.14 -3.24
CA PRO A 206 20.21 -37.82 -4.52
C PRO A 206 19.36 -39.08 -4.57
N SER A 207 18.54 -39.20 -5.61
CA SER A 207 17.77 -40.40 -5.92
C SER A 207 18.71 -41.59 -5.96
N GLY A 208 18.60 -42.46 -4.95
CA GLY A 208 19.34 -43.72 -4.88
C GLY A 208 19.06 -44.55 -6.13
N THR A 209 20.13 -44.79 -6.89
CA THR A 209 20.21 -45.70 -8.01
C THR A 209 19.65 -47.06 -7.60
N VAL A 210 18.50 -47.46 -8.14
CA VAL A 210 18.01 -48.83 -8.05
C VAL A 210 18.90 -49.68 -8.96
N ALA A 211 19.88 -50.36 -8.36
CA ALA A 211 20.61 -51.43 -9.01
C ALA A 211 19.65 -52.60 -9.25
N ARG A 212 19.37 -52.87 -10.52
CA ARG A 212 18.69 -54.09 -10.96
C ARG A 212 19.77 -55.14 -11.21
N ALA A 213 19.80 -56.19 -10.40
CA ALA A 213 20.53 -57.43 -10.62
C ALA A 213 19.55 -58.59 -10.53
#